data_AF-A0A6A4IAY2-F1
#
_entry.id   AF-A0A6A4IAY2-F1
#
_cell.length_a   1.000
_cell.length_b   1.000
_cell.length_c   1.000
_cell.angle_alpha   90.00
_cell.angle_beta   90.00
_cell.angle_gamma   90.00
#
_symmetry.space_group_name_H-M   'P 1'
#
loop_
_entity.id
_entity.type
_entity.pdbx_description
1 polymer ?
#
loop_
_entity_poly.entity_id
_entity_poly.type
_entity_poly.pdbx_seq_one_letter_code
_entity_poly.pdbx_strand_id
1 'polypeptide(L)'
;MFEPIRGGTRGGQAEFKWSDVSADKDRENYLGHSINAPTGRWQKNKDVHWYNRDLKDSELQRLEEIRKVKEAEADALAVALCVIISIRKFQAVF
;
A
#
# COMPACT_ATOMS: atom_id res chain seq x y z
N MET A 1 -15.68 -39.13 -3.15
CA MET A 1 -14.51 -38.73 -2.34
C MET A 1 -14.24 -37.26 -2.66
N PHE A 2 -14.69 -36.34 -1.81
CA PHE A 2 -14.49 -34.91 -2.00
C PHE A 2 -13.24 -34.54 -1.20
N GLU A 3 -12.09 -34.48 -1.85
CA GLU A 3 -10.90 -33.94 -1.22
C GLU A 3 -11.09 -32.43 -1.04
N PRO A 4 -10.86 -31.86 0.16
CA PRO A 4 -10.92 -30.42 0.31
C PRO A 4 -9.86 -29.80 -0.60
N ILE A 5 -10.29 -28.85 -1.42
CA ILE A 5 -9.40 -27.99 -2.21
C ILE A 5 -8.29 -27.49 -1.29
N ARG A 6 -7.03 -27.87 -1.58
CA ARG A 6 -5.87 -27.37 -0.83
C ARG A 6 -5.85 -25.85 -1.01
N GLY A 7 -6.25 -25.12 0.02
CA GLY A 7 -6.22 -23.66 0.06
C GLY A 7 -4.78 -23.20 -0.14
N GLY A 8 -4.47 -22.71 -1.33
CA GLY A 8 -3.11 -22.36 -1.71
C GLY A 8 -3.00 -21.71 -3.09
N THR A 9 -4.09 -21.11 -3.58
CA THR A 9 -4.08 -20.41 -4.87
C THR A 9 -3.50 -19.00 -4.67
N ARG A 10 -2.18 -18.95 -4.44
CA ARG A 10 -1.28 -17.81 -4.66
C ARG A 10 -1.95 -16.44 -4.44
N GLY A 11 -2.04 -16.07 -3.16
CA GLY A 11 -2.68 -14.83 -2.75
C GLY A 11 -2.16 -13.59 -3.47
N GLY A 12 -3.07 -12.65 -3.72
CA GLY A 12 -2.77 -11.32 -4.26
C GLY A 12 -2.10 -10.42 -3.22
N GLN A 13 -1.75 -9.19 -3.62
CA GLN A 13 -1.12 -8.20 -2.72
C GLN A 13 -1.88 -8.01 -1.39
N ALA A 14 -3.20 -8.22 -1.39
CA ALA A 14 -4.06 -8.13 -0.22
C ALA A 14 -3.91 -9.30 0.79
N GLU A 15 -3.41 -10.45 0.34
CA GLU A 15 -3.32 -11.67 1.16
C GLU A 15 -1.89 -11.95 1.65
N PHE A 16 -0.92 -11.18 1.18
CA PHE A 16 0.48 -11.33 1.58
C PHE A 16 0.69 -10.87 3.03
N LYS A 17 1.28 -11.74 3.85
CA LYS A 17 1.67 -11.42 5.23
C LYS A 17 3.08 -11.91 5.52
N TRP A 18 3.91 -11.00 6.03
CA TRP A 18 5.27 -11.33 6.49
C TRP A 18 5.29 -12.34 7.64
N SER A 19 4.21 -12.45 8.43
CA SER A 19 4.05 -13.49 9.47
C SER A 19 4.01 -14.90 8.89
N ASP A 20 3.41 -15.06 7.72
CA ASP A 20 3.22 -16.38 7.11
C ASP A 20 4.53 -16.82 6.46
N VAL A 21 5.27 -15.84 5.92
CA VAL A 21 6.62 -16.01 5.39
C VAL A 21 7.64 -16.35 6.48
N SER A 22 7.54 -15.77 7.67
CA SER A 22 8.46 -16.09 8.78
C SER A 22 8.20 -17.47 9.39
N ALA A 23 6.95 -17.96 9.32
CA ALA A 23 6.54 -19.27 9.78
C ALA A 23 6.78 -20.40 8.75
N ASP A 24 7.16 -20.04 7.51
CA ASP A 24 7.41 -21.02 6.45
C ASP A 24 8.66 -21.88 6.75
N LYS A 25 8.56 -23.17 6.42
CA LYS A 25 9.63 -24.16 6.58
C LYS A 25 10.78 -23.91 5.61
N ASP A 26 10.47 -23.48 4.39
CA ASP A 26 11.45 -23.33 3.33
C ASP A 26 11.99 -21.89 3.23
N ARG A 27 11.65 -21.00 4.18
CA ARG A 27 11.96 -19.56 4.10
C ARG A 27 13.45 -19.26 3.83
N GLU A 28 14.33 -20.12 4.34
CA GLU A 28 15.78 -19.94 4.23
C GLU A 28 16.27 -20.09 2.78
N ASN A 29 15.52 -20.83 1.95
CA ASN A 29 15.88 -21.09 0.56
C ASN A 29 15.63 -19.87 -0.36
N TYR A 30 14.77 -18.93 0.03
CA TYR A 30 14.40 -17.80 -0.83
C TYR A 30 14.54 -16.41 -0.18
N LEU A 31 14.61 -16.31 1.15
CA LEU A 31 14.73 -15.01 1.86
C LEU A 31 15.95 -14.87 2.76
N GLY A 32 16.59 -15.98 3.15
CA GLY A 32 17.71 -15.96 4.09
C GLY A 32 17.36 -15.23 5.40
N HIS A 33 18.28 -14.38 5.89
CA HIS A 33 18.10 -13.57 7.10
C HIS A 33 17.41 -12.22 6.79
N SER A 34 16.16 -12.28 6.31
CA SER A 34 15.38 -11.07 6.04
C SER A 34 15.03 -10.32 7.33
N ILE A 35 15.12 -8.99 7.26
CA ILE A 35 14.70 -8.10 8.35
C ILE A 35 13.18 -8.04 8.53
N ASN A 36 12.44 -8.33 7.45
CA ASN A 36 10.97 -8.29 7.42
C ASN A 36 10.32 -9.61 7.87
N ALA A 37 11.08 -10.71 7.86
CA ALA A 37 10.67 -12.01 8.40
C ALA A 37 11.64 -12.44 9.51
N PRO A 38 11.75 -11.67 10.60
CA PRO A 38 12.79 -11.87 11.57
C PRO A 38 12.42 -13.12 12.41
N THR A 39 13.33 -14.10 12.53
CA THR A 39 13.18 -15.30 13.37
C THR A 39 14.27 -15.44 14.44
N GLY A 40 13.93 -16.11 15.54
CA GLY A 40 14.88 -16.47 16.60
C GLY A 40 14.98 -15.47 17.75
N ARG A 41 15.75 -15.83 18.78
CA ARG A 41 15.77 -15.07 20.05
C ARG A 41 16.46 -13.71 19.97
N TRP A 42 17.24 -13.45 18.93
CA TRP A 42 18.04 -12.22 18.80
C TRP A 42 17.19 -10.96 18.58
N GLN A 43 15.94 -11.10 18.15
CA GLN A 43 14.99 -9.98 18.03
C GLN A 43 14.41 -9.52 19.35
N LYS A 44 14.40 -10.38 20.38
CA LYS A 44 13.70 -10.07 21.62
C LYS A 44 14.31 -8.81 22.24
N ASN A 45 13.46 -7.81 22.49
CA ASN A 45 13.82 -6.50 23.04
C ASN A 45 14.77 -5.66 22.16
N LYS A 46 14.87 -5.94 20.85
CA LYS A 46 15.57 -5.08 19.89
C LYS A 46 14.56 -4.42 18.97
N ASP A 47 14.79 -3.13 18.67
CA ASP A 47 14.09 -2.50 17.57
C ASP A 47 14.82 -2.76 16.25
N VAL A 48 14.28 -3.71 15.49
CA VAL A 48 14.79 -4.11 14.19
C VAL A 48 14.51 -3.04 13.12
N HIS A 49 13.45 -2.24 13.26
CA HIS A 49 13.03 -1.23 12.29
C HIS A 49 13.38 0.20 12.72
N TRP A 50 14.43 0.35 13.54
CA TRP A 50 14.86 1.65 14.07
C TRP A 50 15.09 2.72 12.97
N TYR A 51 15.48 2.30 11.77
CA TYR A 51 15.72 3.16 10.60
C TYR A 51 14.45 3.76 10.00
N ASN A 52 13.27 3.23 10.31
CA ASN A 52 11.98 3.70 9.79
C ASN A 52 11.22 4.61 10.77
N ARG A 53 11.82 4.98 11.91
CA ARG A 53 11.12 5.71 12.98
C ARG A 53 10.67 7.12 12.60
N ASP A 54 11.45 7.81 11.77
CA ASP A 54 11.22 9.21 11.41
C ASP A 54 10.37 9.39 10.13
N LEU A 55 9.81 8.30 9.60
CA LEU A 55 8.96 8.33 8.40
C LEU A 55 7.55 8.91 8.65
N LYS A 56 7.20 9.33 9.87
CA LYS A 56 5.86 9.89 10.15
C LYS A 56 5.57 11.16 9.36
N ASP A 57 6.58 11.98 9.07
CA ASP A 57 6.43 13.14 8.19
C ASP A 57 6.14 12.74 6.74
N SER A 58 6.54 11.53 6.32
CA SER A 58 6.30 11.03 4.96
C SER A 58 4.84 10.64 4.71
N GLU A 59 4.08 10.23 5.72
CA GLU A 59 2.69 9.81 5.51
C GLU A 59 1.79 11.03 5.26
N LEU A 60 2.01 12.15 5.97
CA LEU A 60 1.32 13.41 5.68
C LEU A 60 1.67 13.94 4.29
N GLN A 61 2.95 13.91 3.92
CA GLN A 61 3.40 14.30 2.58
C GLN A 61 2.79 13.39 1.49
N ARG A 62 2.75 12.08 1.72
CA ARG A 62 2.12 11.11 0.82
C ARG A 62 0.62 11.37 0.66
N LEU A 63 -0.09 11.68 1.74
CA LEU A 63 -1.51 12.02 1.69
C LEU A 63 -1.76 13.33 0.92
N GLU A 64 -0.88 14.33 1.09
CA GLU A 64 -0.93 15.57 0.31
C GLU A 64 -0.67 15.34 -1.18
N GLU A 65 0.30 14.49 -1.52
CA GLU A 65 0.55 14.09 -2.92
C GLU A 65 -0.66 13.39 -3.53
N ILE A 66 -1.24 12.42 -2.82
CA ILE A 66 -2.47 11.74 -3.26
C ILE A 66 -3.62 12.73 -3.44
N ARG A 67 -3.75 13.72 -2.55
CA ARG A 67 -4.79 14.75 -2.67
C ARG A 67 -4.60 15.59 -3.93
N LYS A 68 -3.36 16.04 -4.21
CA LYS A 68 -3.04 16.82 -5.42
C LYS A 68 -3.31 16.03 -6.70
N VAL A 69 -2.98 14.74 -6.72
CA VAL A 69 -3.26 13.86 -7.88
C VAL A 69 -4.77 13.74 -8.10
N LYS A 70 -5.54 13.46 -7.04
CA LYS A 70 -7.01 13.36 -7.14
C LYS A 70 -7.69 14.65 -7.59
N GLU A 71 -7.17 15.80 -7.17
CA GLU A 71 -7.67 17.11 -7.61
C GLU A 71 -7.39 17.33 -9.11
N ALA A 72 -6.18 17.03 -9.57
CA ALA A 72 -5.84 17.11 -10.99
C ALA A 72 -6.65 16.14 -11.86
N GLU A 73 -6.91 14.93 -11.35
CA GLU A 73 -7.80 13.95 -12.00
C GLU A 73 -9.25 14.45 -12.07
N ALA A 74 -9.76 15.06 -10.99
CA ALA A 74 -11.11 15.63 -10.96
C ALA A 74 -11.27 16.80 -11.94
N ASP A 75 -10.27 17.68 -12.02
CA ASP A 75 -10.26 18.80 -12.98
C ASP A 75 -10.21 18.30 -14.43
N ALA A 76 -9.37 17.30 -14.73
CA ALA A 76 -9.31 16.69 -16.05
C ALA A 76 -10.64 16.02 -16.43
N LEU A 77 -11.26 15.30 -15.50
CA LEU A 77 -12.59 14.71 -15.70
C LEU A 77 -13.68 15.77 -15.89
N ALA A 78 -13.64 16.88 -15.15
CA ALA A 78 -14.61 17.95 -15.27
C ALA A 78 -14.48 18.73 -16.59
N VAL A 79 -13.27 18.82 -17.15
CA VAL A 79 -13.05 19.31 -18.52
C VAL A 79 -13.59 18.31 -19.55
N ALA A 80 -13.30 17.02 -19.40
CA ALA A 80 -13.78 15.98 -20.31
C ALA A 80 -15.32 15.86 -20.31
N LEU A 81 -15.95 16.04 -19.15
CA LEU A 81 -17.40 16.03 -18.97
C LEU A 81 -18.05 17.40 -19.25
N CYS A 82 -17.30 18.40 -19.71
CA CYS A 82 -17.78 19.77 -20.00
C CYS A 82 -18.45 20.51 -18.81
N VAL A 83 -18.27 20.06 -17.57
CA VAL A 83 -18.95 20.61 -16.39
C VAL A 83 -18.44 22.02 -16.04
N ILE A 84 -17.12 22.26 -16.12
CA ILE A 84 -16.50 23.56 -15.79
C ILE A 84 -16.83 24.63 -16.85
N ILE A 85 -16.99 24.25 -18.11
CA ILE A 85 -17.31 25.18 -19.21
C ILE A 85 -18.71 25.77 -19.02
N SER A 86 -19.65 25.00 -18.42
CA SER A 86 -21.00 25.47 -18.13
C SER A 86 -21.04 26.48 -16.97
N ILE A 87 -20.24 26.28 -15.92
CA ILE A 87 -20.26 27.14 -14.71
C ILE A 87 -19.64 28.52 -14.98
N ARG A 88 -18.51 28.59 -15.70
CA ARG A 88 -17.83 29.88 -15.98
C ARG A 88 -18.59 30.76 -16.98
N LYS A 89 -19.34 30.16 -17.92
CA LYS A 89 -20.26 30.92 -18.79
C LYS A 89 -21.43 31.52 -18.02
N PHE A 90 -21.87 30.89 -16.92
CA PHE A 90 -22.98 31.39 -16.12
C PHE A 90 -22.58 32.59 -15.24
N GLN A 91 -21.36 32.60 -14.71
CA GLN A 91 -20.82 33.75 -13.94
C GLN A 91 -20.35 34.94 -14.78
N ALA A 92 -20.11 34.76 -16.09
CA ALA A 92 -19.68 35.84 -16.98
C ALA A 92 -20.86 36.56 -17.67
N VAL A 93 -22.10 36.14 -17.40
CA VAL A 93 -23.34 36.66 -18.04
C VAL A 93 -24.26 37.34 -17.01
N PHE A 94 -23.83 37.44 -15.74
CA PHE A 94 -24.41 38.28 -14.70
C PHE A 94 -23.34 39.18 -14.11
#